data_AF-A0A1H0RQ45-F1
#
_entry.id   AF-A0A1H0RQ45-F1
#
_cell.length_a   1.000
_cell.length_b   1.000
_cell.length_c   1.000
_cell.angle_alpha   90.00
_cell.angle_beta   90.00
_cell.angle_gamma   90.00
#
_symmetry.space_group_name_H-M   'P 1'
#
loop_
_entity.id
_entity.type
_entity.pdbx_description
1 polymer ?
#
loop_
_entity_poly.entity_id
_entity_poly.type
_entity_poly.pdbx_seq_one_letter_code
_entity_poly.pdbx_strand_id
1 'polypeptide(L)'
;MRILRNITRQELDYYTSQPTAKKLNERIKRDGVSVPSGSANSTAEDKVDISSAGYELQQANKGKTANEKVEEGQRIDFSVSRQGDSNKFVISFANAAMVSRAVKQGYIEVEGQRIDLSDEVKKQLLATSKQIQDMKKGVTLHNFLLHEAANARQNSDAMKEANDKMSRAMQTASRIMHGRKVSPADEKELMEFNKDLYAMAKNAAALEQHRRRRDDKEDDKISVDNEEARAREAEPKDYSVEEMPMPDSETQMTVSLEDGIGQVIDVGAGKEV
;
A
#
# COMPACT_ATOMS: atom_id res chain seq x y z
N MET A 1 15.42 16.27 -3.87
CA MET A 1 16.09 17.04 -2.80
C MET A 1 17.04 16.13 -2.02
N ARG A 2 18.13 16.71 -1.48
CA ARG A 2 19.36 16.04 -1.05
C ARG A 2 19.18 14.98 0.05
N ILE A 3 19.95 13.90 -0.13
CA ILE A 3 20.21 12.79 0.80
C ILE A 3 20.70 13.34 2.16
N LEU A 4 20.07 12.89 3.26
CA LEU A 4 20.48 13.16 4.64
C LEU A 4 21.88 12.60 4.88
N ARG A 5 22.90 13.46 4.79
CA ARG A 5 24.25 13.18 5.29
C ARG A 5 24.32 13.67 6.74
N ASN A 6 24.76 12.78 7.63
CA ASN A 6 25.30 13.00 8.98
C ASN A 6 25.01 14.38 9.60
N ILE A 7 23.87 14.49 10.28
CA ILE A 7 23.51 15.65 11.10
C ILE A 7 24.58 15.82 12.18
N THR A 8 25.17 17.01 12.25
CA THR A 8 26.15 17.36 13.29
C THR A 8 25.47 17.60 14.63
N ARG A 9 26.16 17.38 15.76
CA ARG A 9 25.57 17.63 17.11
C ARG A 9 24.98 19.04 17.26
N GLN A 10 25.60 20.04 16.64
CA GLN A 10 25.11 21.42 16.65
C GLN A 10 23.77 21.60 15.92
N GLU A 11 23.56 20.88 14.82
CA GLU A 11 22.28 20.89 14.10
C GLU A 11 21.19 20.18 14.92
N LEU A 12 21.52 19.10 15.62
CA LEU A 12 20.59 18.42 16.52
C LEU A 12 20.14 19.33 17.67
N ASP A 13 21.07 20.11 18.25
CA ASP A 13 20.77 21.11 19.29
C ASP A 13 19.89 22.25 18.74
N TYR A 14 20.10 22.64 17.48
CA TYR A 14 19.24 23.61 16.81
C TYR A 14 17.81 23.08 16.62
N TYR A 15 17.64 21.83 16.21
CA TYR A 15 16.30 21.22 16.03
C TYR A 15 15.58 20.98 17.36
N THR A 16 16.30 20.57 18.41
CA THR A 16 15.72 20.31 19.74
C THR A 16 15.38 21.59 20.51
N SER A 17 16.04 22.71 20.20
CA SER A 17 15.75 24.02 20.81
C SER A 17 14.55 24.75 20.17
N GLN A 18 14.02 24.26 19.04
CA GLN A 18 12.86 24.87 18.39
C GLN A 18 11.62 24.83 19.30
N PRO A 19 10.81 25.91 19.32
CA PRO A 19 9.62 26.00 20.16
C PRO A 19 8.56 24.93 19.83
N THR A 20 8.55 24.43 18.59
CA THR A 20 7.72 23.31 18.13
C THR A 20 8.16 21.98 18.73
N ALA A 21 9.47 21.71 18.74
CA ALA A 21 10.05 20.52 19.37
C ALA A 21 9.83 20.51 20.89
N LYS A 22 9.96 21.66 21.56
CA LYS A 22 9.62 21.81 22.99
C LYS A 22 8.15 21.51 23.28
N LYS A 23 7.23 22.05 22.48
CA LYS A 23 5.78 21.79 22.63
C LYS A 23 5.42 20.32 22.39
N LEU A 24 6.09 19.66 21.44
CA LEU A 24 5.92 18.23 21.19
C LEU A 24 6.42 17.41 22.39
N ASN A 25 7.60 17.76 22.92
CA ASN A 25 8.18 17.08 24.08
C ASN A 25 7.35 17.29 25.36
N GLU A 26 6.76 18.48 25.54
CA GLU A 26 5.82 18.74 26.62
C GLU A 26 4.50 17.97 26.49
N ARG A 27 3.99 17.77 25.26
CA ARG A 27 2.83 16.89 25.03
C ARG A 27 3.18 15.44 25.31
N ILE A 28 4.34 14.96 24.86
CA ILE A 28 4.82 13.60 25.17
C ILE A 28 4.98 13.41 26.67
N LYS A 29 5.40 14.42 27.43
CA LYS A 29 5.47 14.35 28.90
C LYS A 29 4.11 14.44 29.59
N ARG A 30 3.13 15.11 28.98
CA ARG A 30 1.76 15.24 29.54
C ARG A 30 0.89 14.02 29.24
N ASP A 31 0.96 13.52 28.01
CA ASP A 31 0.07 12.50 27.46
C ASP A 31 0.78 11.14 27.29
N GLY A 32 2.10 11.09 27.45
CA GLY A 32 2.88 9.86 27.37
C GLY A 32 2.87 9.09 28.68
N VAL A 33 2.66 7.78 28.60
CA VAL A 33 2.82 6.84 29.70
C VAL A 33 4.27 6.90 30.18
N SER A 34 4.48 7.26 31.45
CA SER A 34 5.78 7.24 32.09
C SER A 34 6.25 5.79 32.23
N VAL A 35 7.31 5.43 31.52
CA VAL A 35 8.00 4.16 31.72
C VAL A 35 9.07 4.38 32.81
N PRO A 36 8.94 3.78 34.00
CA PRO A 36 9.92 3.98 35.07
C PRO A 36 11.25 3.33 34.69
N SER A 37 12.34 4.07 34.86
CA SER A 37 13.70 3.53 34.74
C SER A 37 14.02 2.71 36.00
N GLY A 38 13.77 1.41 35.96
CA GLY A 38 14.24 0.50 37.00
C GLY A 38 13.39 -0.75 37.17
N SER A 39 13.86 -1.85 36.57
CA SER A 39 13.69 -3.26 36.99
C SER A 39 12.44 -3.62 37.80
N ALA A 40 11.45 -4.22 37.12
CA ALA A 40 10.69 -5.33 37.67
C ALA A 40 10.24 -6.23 36.52
N ASN A 41 10.61 -7.51 36.58
CA ASN A 41 10.20 -8.56 35.65
C ASN A 41 8.67 -8.59 35.50
N SER A 42 8.15 -8.22 34.33
CA SER A 42 6.80 -8.61 33.90
C SER A 42 6.92 -9.53 32.69
N THR A 43 6.85 -10.84 32.94
CA THR A 43 6.47 -11.84 31.96
C THR A 43 5.01 -11.62 31.58
N ALA A 44 4.74 -10.63 30.76
CA ALA A 44 3.50 -10.50 30.02
C ALA A 44 3.87 -10.78 28.56
N GLU A 45 3.66 -12.02 28.14
CA GLU A 45 3.66 -12.34 26.71
C GLU A 45 2.54 -11.52 26.08
N ASP A 46 2.92 -10.55 25.24
CA ASP A 46 2.01 -9.79 24.39
C ASP A 46 1.45 -10.74 23.33
N LYS A 47 0.39 -11.47 23.69
CA LYS A 47 -0.34 -12.34 22.77
C LYS A 47 -1.24 -11.46 21.92
N VAL A 48 -0.75 -11.13 20.73
CA VAL A 48 -1.61 -10.70 19.63
C VAL A 48 -2.52 -11.86 19.24
N ASP A 49 -3.81 -11.74 19.58
CA ASP A 49 -4.83 -12.70 19.18
C ASP A 49 -5.05 -12.62 17.67
N ILE A 50 -4.51 -13.59 16.95
CA ILE A 50 -4.77 -13.79 15.53
C ILE A 50 -6.26 -14.18 15.42
N SER A 51 -7.04 -13.44 14.64
CA SER A 51 -8.44 -13.77 14.37
C SER A 51 -8.57 -15.21 13.84
N SER A 52 -9.71 -15.86 14.05
CA SER A 52 -9.96 -17.21 13.53
C SER A 52 -9.65 -17.32 12.02
N ALA A 53 -10.01 -16.27 11.26
CA ALA A 53 -9.66 -16.14 9.84
C ALA A 53 -8.14 -16.06 9.58
N GLY A 54 -7.39 -15.39 10.46
CA GLY A 54 -5.92 -15.36 10.40
C GLY A 54 -5.28 -16.71 10.70
N TYR A 55 -5.85 -17.50 11.61
CA TYR A 55 -5.41 -18.88 11.90
C TYR A 55 -5.63 -19.80 10.70
N GLU A 56 -6.75 -19.66 10.00
CA GLU A 56 -7.05 -20.44 8.79
C GLU A 56 -6.11 -20.09 7.64
N LEU A 57 -5.83 -18.79 7.42
CA LEU A 57 -4.83 -18.34 6.44
C LEU A 57 -3.42 -18.83 6.76
N GLN A 58 -3.03 -18.83 8.04
CA GLN A 58 -1.71 -19.31 8.45
C GLN A 58 -1.58 -20.83 8.30
N GLN A 59 -2.64 -21.59 8.58
CA GLN A 59 -2.66 -23.03 8.39
C GLN A 59 -2.74 -23.42 6.90
N ALA A 60 -3.49 -22.68 6.09
CA ALA A 60 -3.52 -22.84 4.63
C ALA A 60 -2.14 -22.53 4.00
N ASN A 61 -1.43 -21.53 4.52
CA ASN A 61 -0.07 -21.22 4.10
C ASN A 61 0.97 -22.23 4.62
N LYS A 62 0.81 -22.75 5.85
CA LYS A 62 1.65 -23.84 6.38
C LYS A 62 1.45 -25.14 5.61
N GLY A 63 0.23 -25.46 5.17
CA GLY A 63 -0.04 -26.60 4.29
C GLY A 63 0.61 -26.48 2.91
N LYS A 64 0.80 -25.25 2.41
CA LYS A 64 1.55 -24.97 1.18
C LYS A 64 3.07 -24.93 1.35
N THR A 65 3.58 -24.61 2.55
CA THR A 65 5.02 -24.60 2.86
C THR A 65 5.54 -25.92 3.45
N ALA A 66 4.68 -26.81 3.95
CA ALA A 66 5.08 -28.08 4.56
C ALA A 66 5.31 -29.24 3.57
N ASN A 67 5.18 -29.01 2.26
CA ASN A 67 5.60 -29.97 1.23
C ASN A 67 7.06 -29.76 0.75
N GLU A 68 7.81 -28.81 1.31
CA GLU A 68 9.27 -28.79 1.15
C GLU A 68 9.91 -29.60 2.28
N LYS A 69 9.77 -30.94 2.21
CA LYS A 69 10.85 -31.78 2.70
C LYS A 69 12.07 -31.47 1.86
N VAL A 70 13.14 -31.04 2.52
CA VAL A 70 14.47 -30.92 1.94
C VAL A 70 14.94 -32.33 1.62
N GLU A 71 14.61 -32.81 0.41
CA GLU A 71 15.25 -33.97 -0.17
C GLU A 71 16.57 -33.52 -0.79
N GLU A 72 17.67 -34.02 -0.23
CA GLU A 72 18.99 -34.06 -0.87
C GLU A 72 18.85 -34.83 -2.19
N GLY A 73 18.51 -34.12 -3.26
CA GLY A 73 18.24 -34.72 -4.57
C GLY A 73 17.22 -33.97 -5.43
N GLN A 74 16.59 -32.90 -4.95
CA GLN A 74 15.70 -32.10 -5.82
C GLN A 74 16.49 -31.50 -6.97
N ARG A 75 16.27 -32.04 -8.17
CA ARG A 75 16.67 -31.43 -9.45
C ARG A 75 16.22 -29.97 -9.42
N ILE A 76 17.10 -29.06 -9.82
CA ILE A 76 16.67 -27.67 -10.00
C ILE A 76 15.65 -27.69 -11.15
N ASP A 77 14.40 -27.39 -10.86
CA ASP A 77 13.35 -27.27 -11.88
C ASP A 77 13.54 -25.95 -12.65
N PHE A 78 14.52 -25.89 -13.54
CA PHE A 78 14.62 -24.86 -14.56
C PHE A 78 13.89 -25.33 -15.82
N SER A 79 13.23 -24.40 -16.53
CA SER A 79 12.63 -24.73 -17.81
C SER A 79 13.71 -24.76 -18.88
N VAL A 80 13.73 -25.84 -19.66
CA VAL A 80 14.64 -26.02 -20.79
C VAL A 80 13.79 -26.05 -22.05
N SER A 81 14.07 -25.14 -22.99
CA SER A 81 13.47 -25.15 -24.32
C SER A 81 14.55 -25.34 -25.38
N ARG A 82 14.25 -26.13 -26.41
CA ARG A 82 15.17 -26.35 -27.53
C ARG A 82 15.05 -25.21 -28.54
N GLN A 83 16.17 -24.61 -28.91
CA GLN A 83 16.21 -23.54 -29.90
C GLN A 83 16.29 -24.13 -31.33
N GLY A 84 15.11 -24.47 -31.88
CA GLY A 84 14.97 -25.00 -33.25
C GLY A 84 15.58 -26.39 -33.46
N ASP A 85 16.11 -26.65 -34.67
CA ASP A 85 16.72 -27.93 -35.08
C ASP A 85 18.16 -28.13 -34.59
N SER A 86 18.72 -27.14 -33.88
CA SER A 86 20.10 -27.18 -33.39
C SER A 86 20.20 -27.78 -32.00
N ASN A 87 21.37 -28.31 -31.62
CA ASN A 87 21.67 -28.80 -30.28
C ASN A 87 21.86 -27.67 -29.24
N LYS A 88 21.08 -26.60 -29.40
CA LYS A 88 21.06 -25.42 -28.53
C LYS A 88 19.83 -25.43 -27.65
N PHE A 89 20.04 -25.17 -26.38
CA PHE A 89 19.01 -25.18 -25.34
C PHE A 89 19.01 -23.84 -24.61
N VAL A 90 17.82 -23.29 -24.39
CA VAL A 90 17.61 -22.11 -23.57
C VAL A 90 17.10 -22.57 -22.21
N ILE A 91 17.86 -22.25 -21.17
CA ILE A 91 17.51 -22.50 -19.79
C ILE A 91 16.95 -21.20 -19.22
N SER A 92 15.70 -21.22 -18.78
CA SER A 92 15.05 -20.08 -18.13
C SER A 92 14.94 -20.30 -16.63
N PHE A 93 15.29 -19.25 -15.87
CA PHE A 93 15.21 -19.22 -14.42
C PHE A 93 14.08 -18.28 -13.99
N ALA A 94 12.97 -18.86 -13.52
CA ALA A 94 11.78 -18.11 -13.09
C ALA A 94 12.04 -17.16 -11.92
N ASN A 95 13.00 -17.49 -11.04
CA ASN A 95 13.33 -16.69 -9.87
C ASN A 95 14.84 -16.61 -9.61
N ALA A 96 15.28 -15.50 -9.01
CA ALA A 96 16.66 -15.29 -8.52
C ALA A 96 17.11 -16.37 -7.52
N ALA A 97 16.18 -17.02 -6.80
CA ALA A 97 16.49 -18.17 -5.95
C ALA A 97 17.04 -19.36 -6.76
N MET A 98 16.50 -19.62 -7.95
CA MET A 98 16.96 -20.69 -8.84
C MET A 98 18.35 -20.37 -9.40
N VAL A 99 18.57 -19.12 -9.82
CA VAL A 99 19.89 -18.63 -10.24
C VAL A 99 20.92 -18.81 -9.13
N SER A 100 20.57 -18.42 -7.91
CA SER A 100 21.45 -18.56 -6.74
C SER A 100 21.76 -20.03 -6.44
N ARG A 101 20.79 -20.93 -6.61
CA ARG A 101 21.00 -22.38 -6.42
C ARG A 101 21.92 -22.95 -7.51
N ALA A 102 21.71 -22.60 -8.78
CA ALA A 102 22.56 -23.04 -9.88
C ALA A 102 24.01 -22.55 -9.71
N VAL A 103 24.21 -21.30 -9.31
CA VAL A 103 25.55 -20.74 -9.02
C VAL A 103 26.24 -21.46 -7.86
N LYS A 104 25.49 -21.83 -6.82
CA LYS A 104 26.03 -22.60 -5.67
C LYS A 104 26.40 -24.02 -6.05
N GLN A 105 25.59 -24.67 -6.89
CA GLN A 105 25.90 -26.01 -7.40
C GLN A 105 27.10 -25.98 -8.35
N GLY A 106 27.27 -24.88 -9.10
CA GLY A 106 28.41 -24.65 -9.98
C GLY A 106 28.35 -25.42 -11.30
N TYR A 107 27.31 -26.23 -11.51
CA TYR A 107 27.01 -26.93 -12.74
C TYR A 107 25.50 -27.02 -12.95
N ILE A 108 25.10 -27.28 -14.19
CA ILE A 108 23.71 -27.56 -14.57
C ILE A 108 23.69 -28.85 -15.40
N GLU A 109 22.67 -29.68 -15.21
CA GLU A 109 22.47 -30.90 -16.00
C GLU A 109 21.38 -30.67 -17.05
N VAL A 110 21.74 -30.69 -18.33
CA VAL A 110 20.80 -30.57 -19.46
C VAL A 110 20.77 -31.90 -20.19
N GLU A 111 19.59 -32.51 -20.32
CA GLU A 111 19.40 -33.83 -20.95
C GLU A 111 20.34 -34.94 -20.42
N GLY A 112 20.73 -34.87 -19.13
CA GLY A 112 21.64 -35.84 -18.50
C GLY A 112 23.13 -35.55 -18.71
N GLN A 113 23.47 -34.45 -19.38
CA GLN A 113 24.83 -33.98 -19.58
C GLN A 113 25.16 -32.83 -18.62
N ARG A 114 26.25 -32.99 -17.85
CA ARG A 114 26.72 -31.98 -16.90
C ARG A 114 27.48 -30.86 -17.60
N ILE A 115 27.13 -29.63 -17.28
CA ILE A 115 27.69 -28.40 -17.84
C ILE A 115 28.19 -27.55 -16.68
N ASP A 116 29.51 -27.44 -16.54
CA ASP A 116 30.11 -26.64 -15.48
C ASP A 116 30.00 -25.14 -15.81
N LEU A 117 29.60 -24.36 -14.82
CA LEU A 117 29.46 -22.91 -14.94
C LEU A 117 30.82 -22.26 -14.64
N SER A 118 31.34 -21.51 -15.61
CA SER A 118 32.53 -20.68 -15.39
C SER A 118 32.21 -19.54 -14.40
N ASP A 119 33.24 -19.00 -13.75
CA ASP A 119 33.05 -17.91 -12.79
C ASP A 119 32.51 -16.63 -13.44
N GLU A 120 32.79 -16.43 -14.73
CA GLU A 120 32.22 -15.34 -15.52
C GLU A 120 30.72 -15.53 -15.74
N VAL A 121 30.28 -16.73 -16.14
CA VAL A 121 28.87 -17.07 -16.32
C VAL A 121 28.10 -16.93 -15.02
N LYS A 122 28.65 -17.40 -13.90
CA LYS A 122 28.03 -17.22 -12.56
C LYS A 122 27.83 -15.73 -12.24
N LYS A 123 28.82 -14.90 -12.53
CA LYS A 123 28.75 -13.45 -12.29
C LYS A 123 27.70 -12.78 -13.18
N GLN A 124 27.63 -13.15 -14.45
CA GLN A 124 26.62 -12.63 -15.39
C GLN A 124 25.21 -13.04 -14.98
N LEU A 125 24.99 -14.32 -14.62
CA LEU A 125 23.71 -14.82 -14.14
C LEU A 125 23.21 -14.04 -12.91
N LEU A 126 24.09 -13.82 -11.92
CA LEU A 126 23.75 -13.03 -10.73
C LEU A 126 23.44 -11.57 -11.09
N ALA A 127 24.24 -10.95 -11.96
CA ALA A 127 24.04 -9.56 -12.37
C ALA A 127 22.70 -9.38 -13.11
N THR A 128 22.40 -10.23 -14.09
CA THR A 128 21.15 -10.23 -14.85
C THR A 128 19.96 -10.48 -13.94
N SER A 129 20.04 -11.48 -13.04
CA SER A 129 18.95 -11.74 -12.09
C SER A 129 18.67 -10.54 -11.18
N LYS A 130 19.73 -9.86 -10.73
CA LYS A 130 19.60 -8.68 -9.87
C LYS A 130 18.94 -7.53 -10.63
N GLN A 131 19.34 -7.28 -11.89
CA GLN A 131 18.72 -6.25 -12.71
C GLN A 131 17.22 -6.50 -12.92
N ILE A 132 16.83 -7.73 -13.26
CA ILE A 132 15.41 -8.10 -13.43
C ILE A 132 14.65 -7.93 -12.11
N GLN A 133 15.23 -8.35 -10.99
CA GLN A 133 14.63 -8.17 -9.67
C GLN A 133 14.45 -6.69 -9.31
N ASP A 134 15.45 -5.86 -9.58
CA ASP A 134 15.39 -4.42 -9.31
C ASP A 134 14.35 -3.73 -10.22
N MET A 135 14.23 -4.17 -11.49
CA MET A 135 13.17 -3.72 -12.39
C MET A 135 11.77 -4.10 -11.91
N LYS A 136 11.56 -5.39 -11.55
CA LYS A 136 10.28 -5.88 -11.02
C LYS A 136 9.89 -5.09 -9.76
N LYS A 137 10.83 -4.90 -8.82
CA LYS A 137 10.62 -4.09 -7.61
C LYS A 137 10.27 -2.64 -7.93
N GLY A 138 10.93 -2.04 -8.92
CA GLY A 138 10.65 -0.68 -9.37
C GLY A 138 9.21 -0.53 -9.86
N VAL A 139 8.74 -1.45 -10.69
CA VAL A 139 7.35 -1.46 -11.20
C VAL A 139 6.35 -1.73 -10.09
N THR A 140 6.60 -2.71 -9.23
CA THR A 140 5.73 -3.00 -8.07
C THR A 140 5.60 -1.79 -7.15
N LEU A 141 6.72 -1.13 -6.82
CA LEU A 141 6.69 0.07 -6.00
C LEU A 141 5.94 1.21 -6.69
N HIS A 142 6.12 1.39 -7.98
CA HIS A 142 5.39 2.40 -8.75
C HIS A 142 3.87 2.17 -8.69
N ASN A 143 3.42 0.96 -9.00
CA ASN A 143 1.99 0.62 -8.95
C ASN A 143 1.43 0.77 -7.53
N PHE A 144 2.18 0.33 -6.51
CA PHE A 144 1.80 0.53 -5.11
C PHE A 144 1.58 2.01 -4.77
N LEU A 145 2.49 2.89 -5.18
CA LEU A 145 2.38 4.33 -4.94
C LEU A 145 1.19 4.96 -5.68
N LEU A 146 0.86 4.47 -6.89
CA LEU A 146 -0.34 4.91 -7.62
C LEU A 146 -1.60 4.56 -6.84
N HIS A 147 -1.71 3.32 -6.35
CA HIS A 147 -2.82 2.88 -5.51
C HIS A 147 -2.92 3.65 -4.21
N GLU A 148 -1.80 3.88 -3.53
CA GLU A 148 -1.78 4.68 -2.30
C GLU A 148 -2.23 6.12 -2.55
N ALA A 149 -1.81 6.73 -3.67
CA ALA A 149 -2.24 8.06 -4.06
C ALA A 149 -3.75 8.11 -4.41
N ALA A 150 -4.27 7.10 -5.10
CA ALA A 150 -5.70 7.00 -5.39
C ALA A 150 -6.54 6.82 -4.12
N ASN A 151 -6.11 5.94 -3.22
CA ASN A 151 -6.74 5.75 -1.92
C ASN A 151 -6.69 7.04 -1.07
N ALA A 152 -5.58 7.77 -1.12
CA ALA A 152 -5.47 9.07 -0.43
C ALA A 152 -6.43 10.12 -1.01
N ARG A 153 -6.61 10.16 -2.34
CA ARG A 153 -7.61 11.03 -2.99
C ARG A 153 -9.02 10.65 -2.60
N GLN A 154 -9.36 9.36 -2.66
CA GLN A 154 -10.67 8.85 -2.25
C GLN A 154 -10.96 9.18 -0.78
N ASN A 155 -10.00 8.93 0.11
CA ASN A 155 -10.14 9.26 1.53
C ASN A 155 -10.27 10.77 1.75
N SER A 156 -9.48 11.59 1.05
CA SER A 156 -9.58 13.05 1.13
C SER A 156 -10.95 13.55 0.69
N ASP A 157 -11.48 13.02 -0.40
CA ASP A 157 -12.80 13.35 -0.92
C ASP A 157 -13.91 12.91 0.03
N ALA A 158 -13.82 11.70 0.59
CA ALA A 158 -14.77 11.20 1.58
C ALA A 158 -14.76 12.04 2.87
N MET A 159 -13.57 12.43 3.35
CA MET A 159 -13.45 13.32 4.52
C MET A 159 -14.00 14.71 4.22
N LYS A 160 -13.75 15.25 3.02
CA LYS A 160 -14.30 16.53 2.59
C LYS A 160 -15.83 16.49 2.56
N GLU A 161 -16.41 15.48 1.91
CA GLU A 161 -17.86 15.28 1.83
C GLU A 161 -18.49 15.10 3.22
N ALA A 162 -17.85 14.31 4.10
CA ALA A 162 -18.31 14.15 5.48
C ALA A 162 -18.29 15.48 6.25
N ASN A 163 -17.24 16.27 6.09
CA ASN A 163 -17.13 17.60 6.71
C ASN A 163 -18.16 18.58 6.15
N ASP A 164 -18.40 18.56 4.82
CA ASP A 164 -19.39 19.41 4.16
C ASP A 164 -20.81 19.06 4.64
N LYS A 165 -21.16 17.77 4.73
CA LYS A 165 -22.43 17.29 5.32
C LYS A 165 -22.59 17.69 6.77
N MET A 166 -21.54 17.53 7.59
CA MET A 166 -21.56 17.97 8.99
C MET A 166 -21.79 19.48 9.11
N SER A 167 -21.09 20.28 8.30
CA SER A 167 -21.24 21.73 8.28
C SER A 167 -22.66 22.15 7.88
N ARG A 168 -23.20 21.55 6.82
CA ARG A 168 -24.58 21.78 6.34
C ARG A 168 -25.60 21.39 7.40
N ALA A 169 -25.46 20.23 8.05
CA ALA A 169 -26.34 19.80 9.13
C ALA A 169 -26.32 20.79 10.32
N MET A 170 -25.13 21.25 10.74
CA MET A 170 -25.00 22.22 11.84
C MET A 170 -25.60 23.58 11.48
N GLN A 171 -25.38 24.06 10.24
CA GLN A 171 -25.98 25.29 9.74
C GLN A 171 -27.51 25.19 9.72
N THR A 172 -28.04 24.05 9.25
CA THR A 172 -29.49 23.77 9.24
C THR A 172 -30.07 23.71 10.65
N ALA A 173 -29.41 23.00 11.58
CA ALA A 173 -29.86 22.95 12.98
C ALA A 173 -29.91 24.35 13.61
N SER A 174 -28.87 25.15 13.39
CA SER A 174 -28.84 26.55 13.84
C SER A 174 -29.97 27.38 13.23
N ARG A 175 -30.24 27.22 11.93
CA ARG A 175 -31.35 27.93 11.26
C ARG A 175 -32.69 27.55 11.88
N ILE A 176 -32.95 26.26 12.10
CA ILE A 176 -34.17 25.79 12.76
C ILE A 176 -34.28 26.36 14.18
N MET A 177 -33.22 26.27 14.99
CA MET A 177 -33.19 26.79 16.38
C MET A 177 -33.58 28.28 16.44
N HIS A 178 -33.16 29.08 15.47
CA HIS A 178 -33.46 30.50 15.38
C HIS A 178 -34.81 30.81 14.69
N GLY A 179 -35.63 29.81 14.40
CA GLY A 179 -36.92 29.96 13.73
C GLY A 179 -36.82 30.42 12.26
N ARG A 180 -35.67 30.21 11.62
CA ARG A 180 -35.43 30.58 10.22
C ARG A 180 -36.02 29.55 9.26
N LYS A 181 -36.33 29.96 8.04
CA LYS A 181 -36.83 29.09 6.98
C LYS A 181 -35.74 28.10 6.57
N VAL A 182 -36.10 26.83 6.37
CA VAL A 182 -35.21 25.74 5.94
C VAL A 182 -35.96 24.89 4.92
N SER A 183 -35.25 24.36 3.92
CA SER A 183 -35.87 23.46 2.93
C SER A 183 -36.16 22.07 3.50
N PRO A 184 -37.18 21.34 3.01
CA PRO A 184 -37.46 19.97 3.46
C PRO A 184 -36.28 19.01 3.26
N ALA A 185 -35.48 19.23 2.21
CA ALA A 185 -34.31 18.42 1.92
C ALA A 185 -33.20 18.62 2.97
N ASP A 186 -32.98 19.85 3.42
CA ASP A 186 -31.99 20.16 4.46
C ASP A 186 -32.45 19.64 5.83
N GLU A 187 -33.75 19.70 6.14
CA GLU A 187 -34.30 19.09 7.35
C GLU A 187 -34.14 17.56 7.37
N LYS A 188 -34.39 16.91 6.23
CA LYS A 188 -34.21 15.47 6.08
C LYS A 188 -32.75 15.08 6.28
N GLU A 189 -31.82 15.82 5.68
CA GLU A 189 -30.39 15.59 5.83
C GLU A 189 -29.91 15.75 7.27
N LEU A 190 -30.39 16.78 7.99
CA LEU A 190 -30.11 16.94 9.42
C LEU A 190 -30.66 15.75 10.23
N MET A 191 -31.88 15.29 9.92
CA MET A 191 -32.48 14.13 10.58
C MET A 191 -31.70 12.84 10.35
N GLU A 192 -31.18 12.63 9.13
CA GLU A 192 -30.34 11.49 8.77
C GLU A 192 -28.96 11.58 9.46
N PHE A 193 -28.40 12.79 9.56
CA PHE A 193 -27.12 13.04 10.22
C PHE A 193 -27.22 12.84 11.74
N ASN A 194 -28.19 13.48 12.40
CA ASN A 194 -28.42 13.37 13.83
C ASN A 194 -29.87 13.73 14.23
N LYS A 195 -30.66 12.71 14.60
CA LYS A 195 -32.06 12.85 15.03
C LYS A 195 -32.24 13.65 16.32
N ASP A 196 -31.32 13.52 17.27
CA ASP A 196 -31.39 14.21 18.54
C ASP A 196 -31.14 15.71 18.36
N LEU A 197 -30.17 16.05 17.49
CA LEU A 197 -29.89 17.43 17.11
C LEU A 197 -31.10 18.07 16.40
N TYR A 198 -31.77 17.32 15.51
CA TYR A 198 -33.01 17.76 14.88
C TYR A 198 -34.11 18.05 15.90
N ALA A 199 -34.36 17.12 16.84
CA ALA A 199 -35.38 17.28 17.88
C ALA A 199 -35.08 18.48 18.78
N MET A 200 -33.82 18.64 19.21
CA MET A 200 -33.36 19.80 19.97
C MET A 200 -33.60 21.10 19.20
N ALA A 201 -33.29 21.11 17.90
CA ALA A 201 -33.48 22.29 17.07
C ALA A 201 -34.96 22.68 16.95
N LYS A 202 -35.87 21.73 16.74
CA LYS A 202 -37.32 21.97 16.69
C LYS A 202 -37.88 22.44 18.03
N ASN A 203 -37.43 21.86 19.14
CA ASN A 203 -37.84 22.28 20.48
C ASN A 203 -37.41 23.73 20.77
N ALA A 204 -36.17 24.10 20.39
CA ALA A 204 -35.69 25.48 20.51
C ALA A 204 -36.47 26.44 19.60
N ALA A 205 -36.77 26.03 18.37
CA ALA A 205 -37.56 26.83 17.42
C ALA A 205 -38.94 27.20 17.98
N ALA A 206 -39.61 26.25 18.65
CA ALA A 206 -40.91 26.46 19.27
C ALA A 206 -40.89 27.54 20.37
N LEU A 207 -39.76 27.71 21.06
CA LEU A 207 -39.56 28.74 22.08
C LEU A 207 -39.22 30.12 21.48
N GLU A 208 -38.57 30.15 20.30
CA GLU A 208 -38.10 31.37 19.64
C GLU A 208 -39.15 32.01 18.69
N GLN A 209 -40.30 31.36 18.45
CA GLN A 209 -41.38 31.86 17.56
C GLN A 209 -41.91 33.27 17.90
N HIS A 210 -41.53 33.85 19.04
CA HIS A 210 -41.90 35.20 19.47
C HIS A 210 -40.92 36.31 19.02
N ARG A 211 -39.84 35.99 18.28
CA ARG A 211 -38.87 36.98 17.78
C ARG A 211 -38.94 37.21 16.27
N ARG A 212 -38.60 38.45 15.89
CA ARG A 212 -38.87 39.10 14.59
C ARG A 212 -38.56 38.21 13.38
N ARG A 213 -39.48 38.21 12.40
CA ARG A 213 -39.30 37.67 11.05
C ARG A 213 -38.08 38.35 10.39
N ARG A 214 -37.14 37.54 9.90
CA ARG A 214 -35.94 37.96 9.16
C ARG A 214 -36.13 37.73 7.66
N ASP A 215 -35.22 38.26 6.84
CA ASP A 215 -35.27 38.16 5.38
C ASP A 215 -35.09 36.72 4.88
N ASP A 216 -36.18 36.13 4.38
CA ASP A 216 -36.24 34.75 3.87
C ASP A 216 -35.35 34.52 2.61
N LYS A 217 -34.92 35.58 1.93
CA LYS A 217 -34.14 35.49 0.68
C LYS A 217 -32.76 34.85 0.87
N GLU A 218 -32.10 35.14 1.99
CA GLU A 218 -30.80 34.53 2.30
C GLU A 218 -30.94 33.05 2.62
N ASP A 219 -32.03 32.68 3.31
CA ASP A 219 -32.36 31.30 3.64
C ASP A 219 -32.69 30.46 2.40
N ASP A 220 -33.38 31.05 1.43
CA ASP A 220 -33.63 30.41 0.14
C ASP A 220 -32.32 30.20 -0.63
N LYS A 221 -31.43 31.20 -0.66
CA LYS A 221 -30.11 31.07 -1.30
C LYS A 221 -29.27 29.94 -0.67
N ILE A 222 -29.19 29.86 0.65
CA ILE A 222 -28.42 28.80 1.33
C ILE A 222 -28.97 27.42 0.97
N SER A 223 -30.29 27.28 0.86
CA SER A 223 -30.93 26.01 0.51
C SER A 223 -30.62 25.58 -0.94
N VAL A 224 -30.57 26.55 -1.87
CA VAL A 224 -30.14 26.31 -3.25
C VAL A 224 -28.65 25.92 -3.31
N ASP A 225 -27.79 26.64 -2.59
CA ASP A 225 -26.36 26.34 -2.52
C ASP A 225 -26.12 24.91 -1.96
N ASN A 226 -26.93 24.47 -0.98
CA ASN A 226 -26.92 23.10 -0.43
C ASN A 226 -27.37 22.03 -1.43
N GLU A 227 -28.38 22.33 -2.25
CA GLU A 227 -28.85 21.42 -3.30
C GLU A 227 -27.80 21.23 -4.40
N GLU A 228 -27.15 22.31 -4.82
CA GLU A 228 -26.04 22.25 -5.79
C GLU A 228 -24.83 21.49 -5.22
N ALA A 229 -24.54 21.64 -3.93
CA ALA A 229 -23.49 20.86 -3.26
C ALA A 229 -23.80 19.35 -3.29
N ARG A 230 -25.04 18.94 -3.00
CA ARG A 230 -25.47 17.53 -3.10
C ARG A 230 -25.36 16.98 -4.52
N ALA A 231 -25.73 17.77 -5.52
CA ALA A 231 -25.61 17.36 -6.91
C ALA A 231 -24.15 17.07 -7.28
N ARG A 232 -23.22 17.93 -6.87
CA ARG A 232 -21.77 17.74 -7.08
C ARG A 232 -21.20 16.55 -6.30
N GLU A 233 -21.67 16.31 -5.08
CA GLU A 233 -21.26 15.15 -4.28
C GLU A 233 -21.76 13.82 -4.88
N ALA A 234 -22.93 13.82 -5.53
CA ALA A 234 -23.52 12.64 -6.15
C ALA A 234 -22.86 12.24 -7.49
N GLU A 235 -22.01 13.10 -8.06
CA GLU A 235 -21.28 12.78 -9.28
C GLU A 235 -20.29 11.63 -9.01
N PRO A 236 -20.30 10.56 -9.83
CA PRO A 236 -19.39 9.44 -9.64
C PRO A 236 -17.95 9.89 -9.86
N LYS A 237 -17.11 9.69 -8.85
CA LYS A 237 -15.68 9.99 -8.91
C LYS A 237 -14.89 8.77 -9.35
N ASP A 238 -14.01 8.94 -10.32
CA ASP A 238 -13.13 7.89 -10.81
C ASP A 238 -11.76 7.97 -10.09
N TYR A 239 -11.43 6.90 -9.36
CA TYR A 239 -10.15 6.72 -8.68
C TYR A 239 -9.31 5.61 -9.31
N SER A 240 -9.69 5.13 -10.50
CA SER A 240 -8.92 4.11 -11.20
C SER A 240 -7.50 4.59 -11.49
N VAL A 241 -6.56 3.66 -11.41
CA VAL A 241 -5.15 3.90 -11.71
C VAL A 241 -4.71 2.98 -12.84
N GLU A 242 -3.99 3.54 -13.79
CA GLU A 242 -3.37 2.77 -14.86
C GLU A 242 -2.04 2.21 -14.35
N GLU A 243 -1.97 0.89 -14.22
CA GLU A 243 -0.79 0.20 -13.75
C GLU A 243 0.24 0.01 -14.86
N MET A 244 1.52 0.12 -14.50
CA MET A 244 2.58 -0.36 -15.39
C MET A 244 2.57 -1.90 -15.39
N PRO A 245 2.56 -2.55 -16.57
CA PRO A 245 2.59 -4.00 -16.64
C PRO A 245 3.89 -4.53 -16.06
N MET A 246 3.78 -5.65 -15.33
CA MET A 246 4.96 -6.34 -14.80
C MET A 246 5.84 -6.84 -15.94
N PRO A 247 7.17 -6.72 -15.84
CA PRO A 247 8.05 -7.24 -16.88
C PRO A 247 8.09 -8.76 -16.79
N ASP A 248 7.73 -9.43 -17.89
CA ASP A 248 7.79 -10.90 -18.04
C ASP A 248 9.21 -11.42 -18.30
N SER A 249 10.22 -10.63 -17.93
CA SER A 249 11.61 -11.00 -18.14
C SER A 249 12.08 -11.98 -17.05
N GLU A 250 12.82 -12.97 -17.51
CA GLU A 250 13.49 -13.98 -16.72
C GLU A 250 14.98 -14.01 -17.05
N THR A 251 15.77 -14.55 -16.12
CA THR A 251 17.19 -14.79 -16.41
C THR A 251 17.26 -16.02 -17.30
N GLN A 252 17.92 -15.92 -18.44
CA GLN A 252 18.06 -17.00 -19.41
C GLN A 252 19.54 -17.27 -19.68
N MET A 253 19.82 -18.53 -19.98
CA MET A 253 21.14 -18.98 -20.41
C MET A 253 21.00 -19.90 -21.61
N THR A 254 21.75 -19.62 -22.67
CA THR A 254 21.80 -20.46 -23.87
C THR A 254 23.00 -21.38 -23.81
N VAL A 255 22.79 -22.66 -24.08
CA VAL A 255 23.82 -23.70 -24.01
C VAL A 255 23.84 -24.50 -25.31
N SER A 256 25.03 -24.75 -25.86
CA SER A 256 25.24 -25.69 -26.97
C SER A 256 25.74 -27.03 -26.44
N LEU A 257 25.21 -28.13 -26.95
CA LEU A 257 25.79 -29.47 -26.79
C LEU A 257 26.35 -29.95 -28.13
N GLU A 258 27.50 -29.44 -28.54
CA GLU A 258 28.24 -29.97 -29.70
C GLU A 258 29.25 -31.02 -29.22
N ASP A 259 29.31 -32.17 -29.89
CA ASP A 259 30.25 -33.29 -29.64
C ASP A 259 30.33 -33.83 -28.20
N GLY A 260 29.25 -33.70 -27.42
CA GLY A 260 29.21 -34.18 -26.04
C GLY A 260 29.99 -33.32 -25.04
N ILE A 261 30.25 -32.05 -25.38
CA ILE A 261 30.80 -31.05 -24.46
C ILE A 261 29.80 -29.89 -24.41
N GLY A 262 29.09 -29.76 -23.28
CA GLY A 262 28.18 -28.63 -23.08
C GLY A 262 28.93 -27.34 -22.85
N GLN A 263 28.64 -26.29 -23.63
CA GLN A 263 29.21 -24.96 -23.47
C GLN A 263 28.13 -23.88 -23.39
N VAL A 264 28.29 -22.97 -22.43
CA VAL A 264 27.42 -21.79 -22.29
C VAL A 264 27.79 -20.78 -23.38
N ILE A 265 26.82 -20.41 -24.21
CA ILE A 265 27.00 -19.49 -25.34
C ILE A 265 26.67 -18.05 -24.93
N ASP A 266 25.59 -17.87 -24.17
CA ASP A 266 25.06 -16.55 -23.84
C ASP A 266 24.26 -16.58 -22.53
N VAL A 267 24.25 -15.45 -21.81
CA VAL A 267 23.48 -15.24 -20.58
C VAL A 267 22.81 -13.87 -20.67
N GLY A 268 21.48 -13.84 -20.58
CA GLY A 268 20.72 -12.62 -20.81
C GLY A 268 19.37 -12.59 -20.11
N ALA A 269 18.68 -11.46 -20.27
CA ALA A 269 17.27 -11.34 -19.91
C ALA A 269 16.42 -11.73 -21.12
N GLY A 270 15.53 -12.70 -20.96
CA GLY A 270 14.62 -13.13 -22.03
C GLY A 270 13.18 -13.24 -21.52
N LYS A 271 12.24 -13.43 -22.44
CA LYS A 271 10.83 -13.70 -22.08
C LYS A 271 10.63 -15.20 -21.91
N GLU A 272 9.74 -15.58 -21.00
CA GLU A 272 9.27 -16.97 -20.89
C GLU A 272 8.88 -17.51 -22.27
N VAL A 273 9.38 -18.71 -22.62
CA VAL A 273 9.20 -19.40 -23.92
C VAL A 273 8.16 -20.48 -23.77
#